data_AF-A0A5K0WC91-F1
#
_entry.id   AF-A0A5K0WC91-F1
#
_cell.length_a   1.000
_cell.length_b   1.000
_cell.length_c   1.000
_cell.angle_alpha   90.00
_cell.angle_beta   90.00
_cell.angle_gamma   90.00
#
_symmetry.space_group_name_H-M   'P 1'
#
loop_
_entity.id
_entity.type
_entity.pdbx_description
1 polymer ?
#
loop_
_entity_poly.entity_id
_entity_poly.type
_entity_poly.pdbx_seq_one_letter_code
_entity_poly.pdbx_strand_id
1 'polypeptide(L)' 'VWQLEWDMSGMTLATSGSDGMVRLWQSNLNGVWHEQATLDGI' A
#
# COMPACT_ATOMS: atom_id res chain seq x y z
N VAL A 1 -12.77 0.31 8.47
CA VAL A 1 -11.56 0.67 9.24
C VAL A 1 -10.51 1.08 8.23
N TRP A 2 -9.81 2.18 8.44
CA TRP A 2 -8.66 2.55 7.62
C TRP A 2 -7.40 2.03 8.30
N GLN A 3 -6.61 1.21 7.62
CA GLN A 3 -5.36 0.67 8.16
C GLN A 3 -4.20 1.01 7.23
N LEU A 4 -3.06 1.35 7.84
CA LEU A 4 -1.81 1.65 7.16
C LEU A 4 -0.70 0.87 7.85
N GLU A 5 0.03 0.06 7.09
CA GLU A 5 1.10 -0.80 7.61
C GLU A 5 2.31 -0.74 6.68
N TRP A 6 3.48 -0.71 7.30
CA TRP A 6 4.76 -0.77 6.59
C TRP A 6 5.32 -2.18 6.65
N ASP A 7 6.02 -2.60 5.59
CA ASP A 7 6.85 -3.79 5.68
C ASP A 7 8.05 -3.55 6.61
N MET A 8 8.73 -4.63 7.02
CA MET A 8 9.85 -4.54 7.96
C MET A 8 11.02 -3.70 7.44
N SER A 9 11.19 -3.60 6.11
CA SER A 9 12.24 -2.75 5.51
C SER A 9 11.84 -1.28 5.39
N GLY A 10 10.55 -0.96 5.55
CA GLY A 10 10.01 0.39 5.37
C GLY A 10 9.96 0.86 3.91
N MET A 11 10.09 -0.05 2.94
CA MET A 11 10.06 0.27 1.52
C MET A 11 8.66 0.20 0.93
N THR A 12 7.80 -0.65 1.50
CA THR A 12 6.45 -0.93 1.00
C THR A 12 5.42 -0.51 2.04
N LEU A 13 4.40 0.19 1.58
CA LEU A 13 3.25 0.62 2.38
C LEU A 13 2.00 -0.09 1.89
N ALA A 14 1.28 -0.74 2.81
CA ALA A 14 -0.06 -1.27 2.58
C ALA A 14 -1.10 -0.29 3.14
N THR A 15 -2.14 0.01 2.35
CA THR A 15 -3.27 0.83 2.79
C THR A 15 -4.58 0.11 2.53
N SER A 16 -5.48 0.08 3.52
CA SER A 16 -6.84 -0.43 3.34
C SER A 16 -7.89 0.67 3.58
N GLY A 17 -8.93 0.66 2.76
CA GLY A 17 -9.99 1.67 2.77
C GLY A 17 -11.39 1.12 2.98
N SER A 18 -12.37 2.03 3.03
CA SER A 18 -13.79 1.68 3.08
C SER A 18 -14.32 1.10 1.76
N ASP A 19 -13.54 1.18 0.69
CA ASP A 19 -13.81 0.58 -0.62
C ASP A 19 -13.56 -0.94 -0.63
N GLY A 20 -13.07 -1.51 0.47
CA GLY A 20 -12.79 -2.95 0.58
C GLY A 20 -11.53 -3.38 -0.17
N MET A 21 -10.75 -2.42 -0.67
CA MET A 21 -9.51 -2.68 -1.38
C MET A 21 -8.32 -2.49 -0.44
N VAL A 22 -7.30 -3.35 -0.64
CA VAL A 22 -5.97 -3.18 -0.08
C VAL A 22 -5.03 -2.79 -1.21
N ARG A 23 -4.30 -1.70 -1.04
CA ARG A 23 -3.34 -1.21 -2.03
C ARG A 23 -1.93 -1.30 -1.48
N LEU A 24 -1.00 -1.73 -2.31
CA LEU A 24 0.43 -1.75 -2.02
C LEU A 24 1.11 -0.62 -2.77
N TRP A 25 1.93 0.13 -2.06
CA TRP A 25 2.65 1.29 -2.56
C TRP A 25 4.14 1.10 -2.34
N GLN A 26 4.96 1.53 -3.29
CA GLN A 26 6.40 1.56 -3.16
C GLN A 26 6.96 2.87 -3.71
N SER A 27 7.93 3.46 -3.00
CA SER A 27 8.64 4.64 -3.48
C SER A 27 9.83 4.25 -4.36
N ASN A 28 10.02 4.97 -5.45
CA ASN A 28 11.28 4.90 -6.21
C ASN A 28 12.39 5.74 -5.54
N LEU A 29 13.60 5.72 -6.12
CA LEU A 29 14.77 6.46 -5.62
C LEU A 29 14.57 7.99 -5.60
N ASN A 30 13.58 8.50 -6.31
CA ASN A 30 13.24 9.93 -6.34
C ASN A 30 12.16 10.29 -5.30
N GLY A 31 11.73 9.33 -4.45
CA GLY A 31 10.68 9.51 -3.46
C GLY A 31 9.26 9.54 -4.04
N VAL A 32 9.08 9.16 -5.31
CA VAL A 32 7.76 9.10 -5.94
C VAL A 32 7.12 7.75 -5.63
N TRP A 33 5.91 7.79 -5.08
CA TRP A 33 5.12 6.62 -4.73
C TRP A 33 4.31 6.13 -5.92
N HIS A 34 4.34 4.81 -6.12
CA HIS A 34 3.59 4.13 -7.16
C HIS A 34 2.79 2.97 -6.56
N GLU A 35 1.51 2.86 -6.94
CA GLU A 35 0.69 1.69 -6.65
C GLU A 35 1.28 0.49 -7.41
N GLN A 36 1.65 -0.55 -6.67
CA GLN A 36 2.24 -1.78 -7.21
C GLN A 36 1.17 -2.85 -7.44
N ALA A 37 0.20 -2.91 -6.53
CA ALA A 37 -0.88 -3.88 -6.60
C ALA A 37 -2.10 -3.38 -5.83
N THR A 38 -3.26 -3.81 -6.29
CA THR A 38 -4.52 -3.71 -5.57
C THR A 38 -5.07 -5.11 -5.37
N LEU A 39 -5.43 -5.42 -4.13
CA LEU A 39 -6.09 -6.65 -3.73
C LEU A 39 -7.52 -6.31 -3.34
N ASP A 40 -8.48 -6.94 -3.99
CA ASP A 40 -9.87 -6.97 -3.58
C ASP A 40 -10.12 -8.18 -2.66
N GLY A 41 -10.85 -7.97 -1.57
CA GLY A 41 -11.24 -9.06 -0.68
C GLY A 41 -12.24 -9.98 -1.36
N ILE A 42 -11.83 -11.20 -1.69
CA ILE A 42 -12.70 -12.30 -2.14
C ILE A 42 -13.44 -12.88 -0.94
#